data_AF-A0A380H869-F1
#
_entry.id   AF-A0A380H869-F1
#
_cell.length_a   1.000
_cell.length_b   1.000
_cell.length_c   1.000
_cell.angle_alpha   90.00
_cell.angle_beta   90.00
_cell.angle_gamma   90.00
#
_symmetry.space_group_name_H-M   'P 1'
#
loop_
_entity.id
_entity.type
_entity.pdbx_description
1 polymer ?
#
loop_
_entity_poly.entity_id
_entity_poly.type
_entity_poly.pdbx_seq_one_letter_code
_entity_poly.pdbx_strand_id
1 'polypeptide(L)'
;MPLMFAIAEFIGIKKDDANYIALAKRCSKGYTITVAVGVVTGIIIGLQLSLVWPTFMKMGGHVIALSLFMETFAFFFEAIFLSVYLYTWDRFKNKWIHFIISLPVIIGGSFSAFFITSVNSFMNTPAGFEMKNGRMVNVQPLEAMFNSSFIVRAFHVVATAGMTMAFILAAIAAFKLLRNKHPEDKTYHKKALYMSMMIGFINTVLSMIAGDFSAEFLHNVQPEKLAAYEWHYDTQ
;
A
#
# COMPACT_ATOMS: atom_id res chain seq x y z
N MET A 1 -3.10 1.57 -6.05
CA MET A 1 -3.36 2.15 -7.39
C MET A 1 -2.61 1.41 -8.51
N PRO A 2 -1.31 1.07 -8.37
CA PRO A 2 -0.54 0.40 -9.44
C PRO A 2 -1.20 -0.86 -9.98
N LEU A 3 -1.67 -1.71 -9.08
CA LEU A 3 -2.40 -2.93 -9.42
C LEU A 3 -3.63 -2.65 -10.30
N MET A 4 -4.35 -1.55 -10.06
CA MET A 4 -5.59 -1.25 -10.77
C MET A 4 -5.35 -0.81 -12.21
N PHE A 5 -4.37 0.07 -12.45
CA PHE A 5 -4.05 0.46 -13.83
C PHE A 5 -3.36 -0.67 -14.60
N ALA A 6 -2.59 -1.54 -13.92
CA ALA A 6 -2.02 -2.72 -14.55
C ALA A 6 -3.10 -3.74 -14.95
N ILE A 7 -4.09 -3.99 -14.10
CA ILE A 7 -5.24 -4.83 -14.44
C ILE A 7 -6.04 -4.22 -15.60
N ALA A 8 -6.29 -2.90 -15.56
CA ALA A 8 -6.97 -2.21 -16.64
C ALA A 8 -6.20 -2.36 -17.96
N GLU A 9 -4.89 -2.15 -17.94
CA GLU A 9 -4.05 -2.31 -19.12
C GLU A 9 -4.06 -3.75 -19.64
N PHE A 10 -3.89 -4.75 -18.75
CA PHE A 10 -3.95 -6.16 -19.12
C PHE A 10 -5.27 -6.53 -19.80
N ILE A 11 -6.40 -6.11 -19.22
CA ILE A 11 -7.73 -6.34 -19.80
C ILE A 11 -7.85 -5.62 -21.15
N GLY A 12 -7.36 -4.38 -21.24
CA GLY A 12 -7.38 -3.58 -22.45
C GLY A 12 -6.57 -4.19 -23.58
N ILE A 13 -5.40 -4.76 -23.31
CA ILE A 13 -4.59 -5.47 -24.31
C ILE A 13 -5.26 -6.78 -24.71
N LYS A 14 -5.72 -7.58 -23.74
CA LYS A 14 -6.31 -8.91 -24.01
C LYS A 14 -7.62 -8.83 -24.78
N LYS A 15 -8.43 -7.79 -24.56
CA LYS A 15 -9.74 -7.59 -25.21
C LYS A 15 -9.71 -6.58 -26.35
N ASP A 16 -8.53 -6.04 -26.67
CA ASP A 16 -8.34 -4.91 -27.60
C ASP A 16 -9.33 -3.75 -27.37
N ASP A 17 -9.54 -3.42 -26.10
CA ASP A 17 -10.54 -2.42 -25.68
C ASP A 17 -9.87 -1.11 -25.27
N ALA A 18 -9.98 -0.11 -26.16
CA ALA A 18 -9.41 1.22 -25.97
C ALA A 18 -9.89 1.92 -24.67
N ASN A 19 -11.08 1.56 -24.15
CA ASN A 19 -11.59 2.18 -22.92
C ASN A 19 -10.76 1.78 -21.69
N TYR A 20 -10.34 0.52 -21.61
CA TYR A 20 -9.52 0.03 -20.50
C TYR A 20 -8.09 0.57 -20.56
N ILE A 21 -7.54 0.71 -21.78
CA ILE A 21 -6.26 1.39 -22.00
C ILE A 21 -6.34 2.87 -21.56
N ALA A 22 -7.40 3.57 -21.96
CA ALA A 22 -7.63 4.96 -21.53
C ALA A 22 -7.79 5.07 -20.00
N LEU A 23 -8.43 4.08 -19.37
CA LEU A 23 -8.59 4.00 -17.92
C LEU A 23 -7.23 3.86 -17.24
N ALA A 24 -6.39 2.94 -17.71
CA ALA A 24 -5.04 2.75 -17.20
C ALA A 24 -4.21 4.05 -17.27
N LYS A 25 -4.23 4.73 -18.43
CA LYS A 25 -3.51 6.00 -18.67
C LYS A 25 -4.04 7.16 -17.81
N ARG A 26 -5.37 7.24 -17.59
CA ARG A 26 -5.98 8.27 -16.74
C ARG A 26 -5.68 8.02 -15.26
N CYS A 27 -5.80 6.77 -14.80
CA CYS A 27 -5.49 6.39 -13.43
C CYS A 27 -4.01 6.61 -13.09
N SER A 28 -3.08 6.27 -13.99
CA SER A 28 -1.64 6.47 -13.75
C SER A 28 -1.28 7.95 -13.64
N LYS A 29 -1.90 8.84 -14.44
CA LYS A 29 -1.71 10.29 -14.32
C LYS A 29 -2.20 10.84 -12.98
N GLY A 30 -3.38 10.42 -12.55
CA GLY A 30 -3.91 10.80 -11.23
C GLY A 30 -3.02 10.29 -10.10
N TYR A 31 -2.51 9.06 -10.24
CA TYR A 31 -1.60 8.45 -9.27
C TYR A 31 -0.31 9.26 -9.08
N THR A 32 0.27 9.80 -10.16
CA THR A 32 1.48 10.62 -10.09
C THR A 32 1.33 11.82 -9.15
N ILE A 33 0.15 12.45 -9.15
CA ILE A 33 -0.13 13.60 -8.28
C ILE A 33 -0.17 13.13 -6.82
N THR A 34 -0.86 12.03 -6.54
CA THR A 34 -0.89 11.44 -5.18
C THR A 34 0.50 11.03 -4.71
N VAL A 35 1.31 10.43 -5.59
CA VAL A 35 2.70 10.06 -5.29
C VAL A 35 3.53 11.29 -4.95
N ALA A 36 3.43 12.37 -5.73
CA ALA A 36 4.18 13.60 -5.47
C ALA A 36 3.85 14.20 -4.09
N VAL A 37 2.57 14.25 -3.71
CA VAL A 37 2.15 14.68 -2.37
C VAL A 37 2.62 13.70 -1.29
N GLY A 38 2.58 12.40 -1.59
CA GLY A 38 3.09 11.32 -0.74
C GLY A 38 4.58 11.48 -0.42
N VAL A 39 5.41 11.85 -1.39
CA VAL A 39 6.84 12.11 -1.18
C VAL A 39 7.06 13.22 -0.16
N VAL A 40 6.40 14.36 -0.37
CA VAL A 40 6.58 15.54 0.51
C VAL A 40 6.16 15.21 1.93
N THR A 41 5.01 14.57 2.10
CA THR A 41 4.50 14.16 3.42
C THR A 41 5.38 13.08 4.07
N GLY A 42 5.91 12.14 3.28
CA GLY A 42 6.87 11.12 3.71
C GLY A 42 8.18 11.71 4.25
N ILE A 43 8.74 12.71 3.55
CA ILE A 43 9.94 13.41 4.00
C ILE A 43 9.68 14.12 5.33
N ILE A 44 8.52 14.78 5.47
CA ILE A 44 8.14 15.47 6.71
C ILE A 44 8.09 14.49 7.88
N ILE A 45 7.40 13.36 7.76
CA ILE A 45 7.30 12.39 8.85
C ILE A 45 8.65 11.73 9.17
N GLY A 46 9.47 11.44 8.15
CA GLY A 46 10.82 10.91 8.35
C GLY A 46 11.73 11.84 9.15
N LEU A 47 11.66 13.15 8.88
CA LEU A 47 12.39 14.15 9.67
C LEU A 47 11.78 14.32 11.07
N GLN A 48 10.44 14.35 11.18
CA GLN A 48 9.75 14.45 12.47
C GLN A 48 10.10 13.29 13.40
N LEU A 49 10.28 12.07 12.88
CA LEU A 49 10.66 10.91 13.69
C LEU A 49 11.95 11.16 14.46
N SER A 50 12.94 11.82 13.84
CA SER A 50 14.23 12.12 14.50
C SER A 50 14.20 13.41 15.32
N LEU A 51 13.44 14.42 14.89
CA LEU A 51 13.38 15.72 15.55
C LEU A 51 12.46 15.73 16.78
N VAL A 52 11.31 15.08 16.69
CA VAL A 52 10.29 15.05 17.76
C VAL A 52 10.56 13.92 18.75
N TRP A 53 11.10 12.79 18.28
CA TRP A 53 11.38 11.61 19.12
C TRP A 53 12.87 11.24 19.19
N PRO A 54 13.76 12.17 19.59
CA PRO A 54 15.21 11.92 19.59
C PRO A 54 15.63 10.82 20.55
N THR A 55 14.95 10.66 21.70
CA THR A 55 15.24 9.61 22.67
C THR A 55 14.93 8.23 22.11
N PHE A 56 13.80 8.08 21.42
CA PHE A 56 13.42 6.83 20.75
C PHE A 56 14.47 6.44 19.70
N MET A 57 14.87 7.40 18.85
CA MET A 57 15.90 7.16 17.83
C MET A 57 17.27 6.81 18.43
N LYS A 58 17.63 7.39 19.58
CA LYS A 58 18.86 7.01 20.31
C LYS A 58 18.80 5.59 20.88
N MET A 59 17.63 5.12 21.31
CA MET A 59 17.46 3.79 21.91
C MET A 59 17.43 2.69 20.85
N GLY A 60 16.65 2.87 19.78
CA GLY A 60 16.29 1.81 18.84
C GLY A 60 16.35 2.21 17.36
N GLY A 61 16.84 3.40 17.03
CA GLY A 61 16.89 3.88 15.64
C GLY A 61 17.67 2.96 14.71
N HIS A 62 18.74 2.33 15.21
CA HIS A 62 19.56 1.38 14.45
C HIS A 62 18.84 0.04 14.16
N VAL A 63 17.79 -0.31 14.91
CA VAL A 63 16.96 -1.50 14.64
C VAL A 63 16.03 -1.24 13.45
N ILE A 64 15.38 -0.09 13.44
CA ILE A 64 14.37 0.26 12.42
C ILE A 64 14.96 0.87 11.16
N ALA A 65 16.22 1.32 11.20
CA ALA A 65 16.89 2.02 10.11
C ALA A 65 16.85 1.25 8.78
N LEU A 66 17.09 -0.07 8.82
CA LEU A 66 17.08 -0.90 7.61
C LEU A 66 15.68 -0.92 6.97
N SER A 67 14.62 -1.12 7.76
CA SER A 67 13.25 -1.12 7.25
C SER A 67 12.87 0.23 6.65
N LEU A 68 13.16 1.32 7.35
CA LEU A 68 12.84 2.68 6.88
C LEU A 68 13.62 3.03 5.59
N PHE A 69 14.87 2.61 5.49
CA PHE A 69 15.65 2.75 4.26
C PHE A 69 15.07 1.92 3.12
N MET A 70 14.72 0.66 3.38
CA MET A 70 14.16 -0.25 2.38
C MET A 70 12.79 0.21 1.87
N GLU A 71 11.97 0.85 2.70
CA GLU A 71 10.75 1.54 2.26
C GLU A 71 11.07 2.62 1.24
N THR A 72 12.02 3.51 1.56
CA THR A 72 12.42 4.62 0.67
C THR A 72 13.02 4.11 -0.63
N PHE A 73 13.82 3.04 -0.56
CA PHE A 73 14.37 2.36 -1.73
C PHE A 73 13.28 1.76 -2.61
N ALA A 74 12.32 1.04 -2.03
CA ALA A 74 11.20 0.45 -2.77
C ALA A 74 10.31 1.53 -3.41
N PHE A 75 10.09 2.63 -2.70
CA PHE A 75 9.41 3.81 -3.22
C PHE A 75 10.17 4.45 -4.40
N PHE A 76 11.48 4.62 -4.29
CA PHE A 76 12.30 5.16 -5.37
C PHE A 76 12.30 4.24 -6.60
N PHE A 77 12.40 2.93 -6.38
CA PHE A 77 12.26 1.91 -7.42
C PHE A 77 10.90 2.03 -8.12
N GLU A 78 9.81 2.14 -7.37
CA GLU A 78 8.48 2.41 -7.92
C GLU A 78 8.47 3.69 -8.77
N ALA A 79 9.01 4.79 -8.25
CA ALA A 79 8.96 6.10 -8.90
C ALA A 79 9.71 6.12 -10.25
N ILE A 80 10.84 5.41 -10.36
CA ILE A 80 11.56 5.23 -11.63
C ILE A 80 10.65 4.54 -12.64
N PHE A 81 10.11 3.37 -12.29
CA PHE A 81 9.31 2.59 -13.24
C PHE A 81 7.97 3.25 -13.54
N LEU A 82 7.36 3.96 -12.59
CA LEU A 82 6.18 4.79 -12.82
C LEU A 82 6.47 5.90 -13.83
N SER A 83 7.64 6.56 -13.72
CA SER A 83 8.05 7.58 -14.68
C SER A 83 8.25 6.98 -16.08
N VAL A 84 8.93 5.83 -16.17
CA VAL A 84 9.09 5.10 -17.44
C VAL A 84 7.72 4.73 -18.02
N TYR A 85 6.81 4.18 -17.21
CA TYR A 85 5.44 3.85 -17.61
C TYR A 85 4.69 5.07 -18.16
N LEU A 86 4.79 6.24 -17.52
CA LEU A 86 4.08 7.43 -17.99
C LEU A 86 4.62 7.97 -19.31
N TYR A 87 5.94 7.96 -19.51
CA TYR A 87 6.58 8.59 -20.67
C TYR A 87 6.78 7.65 -21.87
N THR A 88 6.51 6.35 -21.71
CA THR A 88 6.72 5.35 -22.78
C THR A 88 5.44 4.76 -23.39
N TRP A 89 4.26 5.26 -22.99
CA TRP A 89 2.94 4.84 -23.52
C TRP A 89 2.87 4.70 -25.05
N ASP A 90 3.46 5.65 -25.78
CA ASP A 90 3.41 5.72 -27.24
C ASP A 90 4.78 5.41 -27.89
N ARG A 91 5.74 4.86 -27.12
CA ARG A 91 7.13 4.61 -27.56
C ARG A 91 7.38 3.16 -28.01
N PHE A 92 6.65 2.20 -27.46
CA PHE A 92 6.84 0.78 -27.77
C PHE A 92 5.82 0.27 -28.79
N LYS A 93 6.27 -0.50 -29.78
CA LYS A 93 5.38 -1.14 -30.78
C LYS A 93 4.51 -2.24 -30.17
N ASN A 94 5.01 -2.94 -29.16
CA ASN A 94 4.30 -4.02 -28.49
C ASN A 94 3.71 -3.53 -27.15
N LYS A 95 2.38 -3.49 -27.05
CA LYS A 95 1.63 -3.08 -25.85
C LYS A 95 1.98 -3.94 -24.62
N TRP A 96 2.36 -5.20 -24.79
CA TRP A 96 2.75 -6.09 -23.68
C TRP A 96 4.04 -5.66 -22.99
N ILE A 97 4.96 -5.02 -23.71
CA ILE A 97 6.18 -4.47 -23.10
C ILE A 97 5.82 -3.37 -22.11
N HIS A 98 4.86 -2.53 -22.48
CA HIS A 98 4.36 -1.47 -21.62
C HIS A 98 3.69 -2.03 -20.36
N PHE A 99 2.89 -3.07 -20.50
CA PHE A 99 2.31 -3.78 -19.34
C PHE A 99 3.38 -4.34 -18.39
N ILE A 100 4.48 -4.92 -18.90
CA ILE A 100 5.55 -5.45 -18.04
C ILE A 100 6.20 -4.35 -17.19
N ILE A 101 6.30 -3.11 -17.71
CA ILE A 101 6.83 -1.95 -16.98
C ILE A 101 5.95 -1.60 -15.76
N SER A 102 4.66 -1.93 -15.80
CA SER A 102 3.76 -1.73 -14.64
C SER A 102 4.06 -2.68 -13.47
N LEU A 103 4.66 -3.85 -13.71
CA LEU A 103 4.90 -4.85 -12.66
C LEU A 103 5.90 -4.37 -11.58
N PRO A 104 7.08 -3.83 -11.94
CA PRO A 104 7.97 -3.18 -10.97
C PRO A 104 7.29 -2.09 -10.12
N VAL A 105 6.31 -1.36 -10.67
CA VAL A 105 5.56 -0.33 -9.94
C VAL A 105 4.69 -0.97 -8.85
N ILE A 106 4.02 -2.09 -9.16
CA ILE A 106 3.24 -2.86 -8.18
C ILE A 106 4.14 -3.42 -7.08
N ILE A 107 5.27 -3.99 -7.48
CA ILE A 107 6.24 -4.61 -6.57
C ILE A 107 6.83 -3.55 -5.63
N GLY A 108 7.28 -2.42 -6.15
CA GLY A 108 7.83 -1.31 -5.37
C GLY A 108 6.84 -0.77 -4.35
N GLY A 109 5.58 -0.51 -4.75
CA GLY A 109 4.55 -0.02 -3.84
C GLY A 109 4.16 -1.03 -2.76
N SER A 110 4.12 -2.32 -3.11
CA SER A 110 3.83 -3.39 -2.14
C SER A 110 4.98 -3.56 -1.14
N PHE A 111 6.23 -3.50 -1.61
CA PHE A 111 7.40 -3.56 -0.73
C PHE A 111 7.54 -2.32 0.15
N SER A 112 7.22 -1.13 -0.36
CA SER A 112 7.15 0.08 0.45
C SER A 112 6.19 -0.11 1.63
N ALA A 113 4.97 -0.58 1.36
CA ALA A 113 4.00 -0.92 2.41
C ALA A 113 4.50 -1.99 3.39
N PHE A 114 5.19 -3.04 2.92
CA PHE A 114 5.77 -4.06 3.79
C PHE A 114 6.85 -3.49 4.70
N PHE A 115 7.83 -2.77 4.18
CA PHE A 115 8.96 -2.30 4.97
C PHE A 115 8.54 -1.26 6.02
N ILE A 116 7.62 -0.34 5.69
CA ILE A 116 7.12 0.61 6.70
C ILE A 116 6.22 -0.06 7.74
N THR A 117 5.44 -1.07 7.32
CA THR A 117 4.63 -1.86 8.26
C THR A 117 5.52 -2.70 9.17
N SER A 118 6.69 -3.15 8.72
CA SER A 118 7.70 -3.81 9.55
C SER A 118 8.16 -2.90 10.69
N VAL A 119 8.42 -1.60 10.43
CA VAL A 119 8.74 -0.62 11.50
C VAL A 119 7.62 -0.55 12.53
N ASN A 120 6.37 -0.37 12.09
CA ASN A 120 5.23 -0.33 13.00
C ASN A 120 5.07 -1.66 13.77
N SER A 121 5.27 -2.79 13.10
CA SER A 121 5.17 -4.13 13.71
C SER A 121 6.22 -4.29 14.82
N PHE A 122 7.47 -3.89 14.55
CA PHE A 122 8.54 -3.88 15.54
C PHE A 122 8.20 -3.00 16.75
N MET A 123 7.65 -1.80 16.53
CA MET A 123 7.25 -0.90 17.61
C MET A 123 6.16 -1.49 18.51
N ASN A 124 5.35 -2.42 17.99
CA ASN A 124 4.27 -3.05 18.74
C ASN A 124 4.65 -4.40 19.36
N THR A 125 5.50 -5.17 18.69
CA THR A 125 6.01 -6.47 19.15
C THR A 125 7.52 -6.51 18.94
N PRO A 126 8.29 -5.90 19.85
CA PRO A 126 9.74 -5.79 19.71
C PRO A 126 10.42 -7.17 19.75
N ALA A 127 11.34 -7.43 18.82
CA ALA A 127 12.11 -8.67 18.71
C ALA A 127 13.50 -8.40 18.09
N GLY A 128 14.42 -9.37 18.18
CA GLY A 128 15.73 -9.28 17.51
C GLY A 128 16.70 -8.24 18.10
N PHE A 129 16.68 -8.01 19.41
CA PHE A 129 17.69 -7.19 20.11
C PHE A 129 17.81 -7.59 21.58
N GLU A 130 18.90 -7.16 22.22
CA GLU A 130 19.12 -7.24 23.66
C GLU A 130 19.08 -5.83 24.28
N MET A 131 18.52 -5.68 25.49
CA MET A 131 18.54 -4.40 26.20
C MET A 131 19.73 -4.30 27.15
N LYS A 132 20.61 -3.31 26.94
CA LYS A 132 21.68 -2.96 27.89
C LYS A 132 21.68 -1.47 28.18
N ASN A 133 21.61 -1.10 29.46
CA ASN A 133 21.65 0.29 29.93
C ASN A 133 20.65 1.21 29.20
N GLY A 134 19.42 0.73 28.97
CA GLY A 134 18.38 1.49 28.27
C GLY A 134 18.60 1.65 26.76
N ARG A 135 19.54 0.91 26.16
CA ARG A 135 19.78 0.87 24.71
C ARG A 135 19.57 -0.53 24.15
N MET A 136 19.05 -0.59 22.94
CA MET A 136 19.01 -1.83 22.17
C MET A 136 20.42 -2.11 21.63
N VAL A 137 20.90 -3.33 21.78
CA VAL A 137 22.21 -3.81 21.31
C VAL A 137 22.06 -5.20 20.71
N ASN A 138 23.11 -5.72 20.05
CA ASN A 138 23.10 -7.07 19.45
C ASN A 138 21.92 -7.30 18.49
N VAL A 139 21.65 -6.29 17.66
CA VAL A 139 20.49 -6.29 16.79
C VAL A 139 20.61 -7.32 15.69
N GLN A 140 19.54 -8.10 15.52
CA GLN A 140 19.31 -9.02 14.42
C GLN A 140 18.24 -8.40 13.51
N PRO A 141 18.64 -7.69 12.43
CA PRO A 141 17.70 -6.87 11.67
C PRO A 141 16.54 -7.65 11.07
N LEU A 142 16.80 -8.86 10.55
CA LEU A 142 15.76 -9.69 9.95
C LEU A 142 14.75 -10.19 10.98
N GLU A 143 15.18 -10.51 12.19
CA GLU A 143 14.28 -10.92 13.27
C GLU A 143 13.41 -9.75 13.75
N ALA A 144 14.00 -8.55 13.87
CA ALA A 144 13.26 -7.34 14.19
C ALA A 144 12.22 -6.99 13.10
N MET A 145 12.59 -7.18 11.83
CA MET A 145 11.74 -6.92 10.67
C MET A 145 10.57 -7.89 10.57
N PHE A 146 10.88 -9.19 10.62
CA PHE A 146 9.92 -10.28 10.48
C PHE A 146 9.47 -10.81 11.84
N ASN A 147 9.14 -9.90 12.76
CA ASN A 147 8.60 -10.22 14.06
C ASN A 147 7.21 -10.88 13.95
N SER A 148 6.71 -11.42 15.06
CA SER A 148 5.46 -12.19 15.11
C SER A 148 4.23 -11.46 14.56
N SER A 149 4.16 -10.13 14.67
CA SER A 149 3.02 -9.36 14.19
C SER A 149 3.14 -8.87 12.74
N PHE A 150 4.31 -9.00 12.13
CA PHE A 150 4.61 -8.43 10.82
C PHE A 150 3.66 -8.90 9.73
N ILE A 151 3.51 -10.23 9.55
CA ILE A 151 2.74 -10.79 8.43
C ILE A 151 1.27 -10.38 8.53
N VAL A 152 0.70 -10.48 9.72
CA VAL A 152 -0.71 -10.16 9.97
C VAL A 152 -0.98 -8.68 9.69
N ARG A 153 -0.12 -7.78 10.19
CA ARG A 153 -0.24 -6.33 9.93
C ARG A 153 -0.03 -5.99 8.46
N ALA A 154 1.02 -6.54 7.84
CA ALA A 154 1.34 -6.29 6.44
C ALA A 154 0.21 -6.74 5.50
N PHE A 155 -0.37 -7.92 5.76
CA PHE A 155 -1.51 -8.43 5.01
C PHE A 155 -2.72 -7.51 5.15
N HIS A 156 -3.06 -7.09 6.37
CA HIS A 156 -4.17 -6.17 6.62
C HIS A 156 -3.97 -4.81 5.92
N VAL A 157 -2.77 -4.22 6.01
CA VAL A 157 -2.44 -2.94 5.36
C VAL A 157 -2.57 -3.03 3.83
N VAL A 158 -2.00 -4.07 3.21
CA VAL A 158 -2.05 -4.21 1.75
C VAL A 158 -3.48 -4.48 1.26
N ALA A 159 -4.24 -5.33 1.94
CA ALA A 159 -5.62 -5.63 1.58
C ALA A 159 -6.52 -4.38 1.70
N THR A 160 -6.43 -3.66 2.81
CA THR A 160 -7.24 -2.45 3.05
C THR A 160 -6.83 -1.27 2.15
N ALA A 161 -5.54 -1.15 1.81
CA ALA A 161 -5.08 -0.17 0.81
C ALA A 161 -5.62 -0.49 -0.58
N GLY A 162 -5.61 -1.77 -0.98
CA GLY A 162 -6.22 -2.25 -2.22
C GLY A 162 -7.72 -1.95 -2.28
N MET A 163 -8.43 -2.25 -1.19
CA MET A 163 -9.85 -1.95 -1.00
C MET A 163 -10.14 -0.45 -1.16
N THR A 164 -9.40 0.39 -0.43
CA THR A 164 -9.57 1.85 -0.43
C THR A 164 -9.44 2.43 -1.83
N MET A 165 -8.37 2.06 -2.54
CA MET A 165 -8.15 2.57 -3.90
C MET A 165 -9.21 2.09 -4.88
N ALA A 166 -9.70 0.86 -4.72
CA ALA A 166 -10.77 0.33 -5.55
C ALA A 166 -12.07 1.11 -5.38
N PHE A 167 -12.48 1.38 -4.14
CA PHE A 167 -13.69 2.16 -3.90
C PHE A 167 -13.54 3.64 -4.24
N ILE A 168 -12.34 4.23 -4.15
CA ILE A 168 -12.10 5.59 -4.66
C ILE A 168 -12.35 5.65 -6.18
N LEU A 169 -11.80 4.70 -6.94
CA LEU A 169 -12.05 4.67 -8.40
C LEU A 169 -13.51 4.37 -8.72
N ALA A 170 -14.16 3.48 -7.96
CA ALA A 170 -15.59 3.19 -8.09
C ALA A 170 -16.44 4.44 -7.82
N ALA A 171 -16.13 5.19 -6.77
CA ALA A 171 -16.82 6.43 -6.43
C ALA A 171 -16.67 7.48 -7.54
N ILE A 172 -15.46 7.66 -8.08
CA ILE A 172 -15.22 8.57 -9.22
C ILE A 172 -16.04 8.13 -10.43
N ALA A 173 -16.04 6.84 -10.76
CA ALA A 173 -16.78 6.30 -11.90
C ALA A 173 -18.30 6.43 -11.72
N ALA A 174 -18.83 6.11 -10.54
CA ALA A 174 -20.23 6.24 -10.19
C ALA A 174 -20.68 7.71 -10.23
N PHE A 175 -19.90 8.62 -9.65
CA PHE A 175 -20.19 10.05 -9.69
C PHE A 175 -20.25 10.59 -11.13
N LYS A 176 -19.31 10.17 -11.97
CA LYS A 176 -19.30 10.56 -13.39
C LYS A 176 -20.47 9.95 -14.18
N LEU A 177 -20.91 8.73 -13.87
CA LEU A 177 -22.11 8.14 -14.46
C LEU A 177 -23.38 8.88 -14.06
N LEU A 178 -23.53 9.27 -12.79
CA LEU A 178 -24.69 10.01 -12.29
C LEU A 178 -24.80 11.40 -12.92
N ARG A 179 -23.66 12.06 -13.16
CA ARG A 179 -23.60 13.39 -13.80
C ARG A 179 -23.39 13.33 -15.32
N ASN A 180 -23.55 12.17 -15.93
CA ASN A 180 -23.17 12.02 -17.33
C ASN A 180 -24.12 12.80 -18.25
N LYS A 181 -23.55 13.71 -19.05
CA LYS A 181 -24.27 14.45 -20.11
C LYS A 181 -23.96 13.93 -21.51
N HIS A 182 -22.95 13.06 -21.64
CA HIS A 182 -22.38 12.60 -22.89
C HIS A 182 -22.54 11.07 -23.02
N PRO A 183 -23.45 10.59 -23.90
CA PRO A 183 -23.70 9.14 -24.06
C PRO A 183 -22.43 8.34 -24.35
N GLU A 184 -21.48 8.91 -25.08
CA GLU A 184 -20.19 8.32 -25.44
C GLU A 184 -19.34 7.92 -24.22
N ASP A 185 -19.34 8.73 -23.15
CA ASP A 185 -18.54 8.48 -21.94
C ASP A 185 -19.17 7.44 -21.00
N LYS A 186 -20.45 7.11 -21.21
CA LYS A 186 -21.21 6.18 -20.36
C LYS A 186 -20.55 4.79 -20.34
N THR A 187 -20.09 4.31 -21.49
CA THR A 187 -19.46 3.00 -21.63
C THR A 187 -18.15 2.92 -20.87
N TYR A 188 -17.30 3.96 -20.99
CA TYR A 188 -16.05 4.08 -20.26
C TYR A 188 -16.28 4.03 -18.74
N HIS A 189 -17.17 4.88 -18.22
CA HIS A 189 -17.41 4.93 -16.78
C HIS A 189 -18.11 3.67 -16.24
N LYS A 190 -18.96 3.00 -17.03
CA LYS A 190 -19.55 1.71 -16.63
C LYS A 190 -18.51 0.60 -16.53
N LYS A 191 -17.56 0.53 -17.48
CA LYS A 191 -16.43 -0.42 -17.44
C LYS A 191 -15.51 -0.14 -16.25
N ALA A 192 -15.21 1.13 -15.99
CA ALA A 192 -14.41 1.55 -14.84
C ALA A 192 -15.08 1.18 -13.51
N LEU A 193 -16.38 1.45 -13.38
CA LEU A 193 -17.17 1.10 -12.19
C LEU A 193 -17.20 -0.42 -11.99
N TYR A 194 -17.48 -1.19 -13.03
CA TYR A 194 -17.53 -2.65 -12.93
C TYR A 194 -16.18 -3.23 -12.46
N MET A 195 -15.08 -2.82 -13.09
CA MET A 195 -13.74 -3.30 -12.75
C MET A 195 -13.37 -2.92 -11.30
N SER A 196 -13.59 -1.67 -10.93
CA SER A 196 -13.27 -1.17 -9.58
C SER A 196 -14.13 -1.81 -8.50
N MET A 197 -15.42 -2.03 -8.73
CA MET A 197 -16.30 -2.74 -7.80
C MET A 197 -15.90 -4.20 -7.63
N MET A 198 -15.52 -4.90 -8.70
CA MET A 198 -15.10 -6.31 -8.63
C MET A 198 -13.79 -6.45 -7.84
N ILE A 199 -12.81 -5.59 -8.11
CA ILE A 199 -11.55 -5.57 -7.35
C ILE A 199 -11.81 -5.15 -5.90
N GLY A 200 -12.70 -4.17 -5.68
CA GLY A 200 -13.09 -3.70 -4.36
C GLY A 200 -13.72 -4.80 -3.53
N PHE A 201 -14.67 -5.55 -4.09
CA PHE A 201 -15.31 -6.69 -3.43
C PHE A 201 -14.28 -7.75 -2.99
N ILE A 202 -13.36 -8.14 -3.88
CA ILE A 202 -12.30 -9.11 -3.55
C ILE A 202 -11.45 -8.58 -2.39
N ASN A 203 -11.01 -7.31 -2.46
CA ASN A 203 -10.19 -6.72 -1.40
C ASN A 203 -10.96 -6.51 -0.09
N THR A 204 -12.28 -6.31 -0.13
CA THR A 204 -13.11 -6.28 1.08
C THR A 204 -13.13 -7.63 1.77
N VAL A 205 -13.34 -8.72 1.02
CA VAL A 205 -13.26 -10.08 1.58
C VAL A 205 -11.89 -10.34 2.19
N LEU A 206 -10.81 -10.00 1.48
CA LEU A 206 -9.45 -10.12 2.01
C LEU A 206 -9.23 -9.25 3.25
N SER A 207 -9.77 -8.03 3.28
CA SER A 207 -9.64 -7.12 4.43
C SER A 207 -10.40 -7.62 5.65
N MET A 208 -11.57 -8.24 5.47
CA MET A 208 -12.32 -8.86 6.56
C MET A 208 -11.54 -10.03 7.17
N ILE A 209 -11.02 -10.93 6.33
CA ILE A 209 -10.20 -12.06 6.78
C ILE A 209 -8.93 -11.56 7.48
N ALA A 210 -8.25 -10.57 6.90
CA ALA A 210 -7.07 -9.97 7.51
C ALA A 210 -7.39 -9.28 8.85
N GLY A 211 -8.58 -8.69 8.97
CA GLY A 211 -9.06 -8.05 10.19
C GLY A 211 -9.30 -9.08 11.30
N ASP A 212 -9.93 -10.20 10.96
CA ASP A 212 -10.16 -11.30 11.89
C ASP A 212 -8.84 -11.88 12.41
N PHE A 213 -7.88 -12.19 11.53
CA PHE A 213 -6.54 -12.60 11.94
C PHE A 213 -5.81 -11.55 12.77
N SER A 214 -6.04 -10.26 12.49
CA SER A 214 -5.47 -9.18 13.29
C SER A 214 -6.07 -9.11 14.69
N ALA A 215 -7.38 -9.32 14.83
CA ALA A 215 -8.08 -9.36 16.12
C ALA A 215 -7.66 -10.58 16.95
N GLU A 216 -7.59 -11.77 16.33
CA GLU A 216 -7.09 -12.99 16.99
C GLU A 216 -5.64 -12.83 17.45
N PHE A 217 -4.78 -12.24 16.60
CA PHE A 217 -3.40 -11.93 17.00
C PHE A 217 -3.37 -10.96 18.20
N LEU A 218 -4.22 -9.93 18.18
CA LEU A 218 -4.31 -8.95 19.26
C LEU A 218 -4.76 -9.59 20.57
N HIS A 219 -5.73 -10.51 20.53
CA HIS A 219 -6.17 -11.27 21.70
C HIS A 219 -5.00 -11.99 22.38
N ASN A 220 -4.13 -12.61 21.59
CA ASN A 220 -3.02 -13.42 22.11
C ASN A 220 -1.79 -12.58 22.52
N VAL A 221 -1.48 -11.51 21.80
CA VAL A 221 -0.20 -10.80 21.94
C VAL A 221 -0.33 -9.41 22.56
N GLN A 222 -1.46 -8.72 22.38
CA GLN A 222 -1.71 -7.37 22.91
C GLN A 222 -3.18 -7.20 23.35
N PRO A 223 -3.67 -8.02 24.31
CA PRO A 223 -5.08 -8.03 24.71
C PRO A 223 -5.55 -6.68 25.22
N GLU A 224 -4.65 -5.83 25.73
CA GLU A 224 -4.97 -4.47 26.20
C GLU A 224 -5.63 -3.61 25.12
N LYS A 225 -5.27 -3.79 23.85
CA LYS A 225 -5.89 -3.04 22.74
C LYS A 225 -7.23 -3.61 22.38
N LEU A 226 -7.34 -4.94 22.28
CA LEU A 226 -8.60 -5.59 21.93
C LEU A 226 -9.65 -5.36 23.02
N ALA A 227 -9.27 -5.49 24.30
CA ALA A 227 -10.12 -5.19 25.43
C ALA A 227 -10.60 -3.74 25.42
N ALA A 228 -9.74 -2.79 25.02
CA ALA A 228 -10.13 -1.40 24.85
C ALA A 228 -11.08 -1.17 23.65
N TYR A 229 -10.93 -1.93 22.56
CA TYR A 229 -11.80 -1.86 21.38
C TYR A 229 -13.20 -2.45 21.65
N GLU A 230 -13.27 -3.55 22.40
CA GLU A 230 -14.51 -4.29 22.69
C GLU A 230 -15.11 -3.94 24.06
N TRP A 231 -14.53 -2.98 24.79
CA TRP A 231 -14.92 -2.60 26.16
C TRP A 231 -15.00 -3.78 27.15
N HIS A 232 -14.08 -4.73 27.04
CA HIS A 232 -13.94 -5.83 28.00
C HIS A 232 -13.08 -5.38 29.19
N TYR A 233 -13.72 -4.75 30.18
CA TYR A 233 -13.06 -4.28 31.40
C TYR A 233 -12.64 -5.41 32.34
N ASP A 234 -13.44 -6.47 32.41
CA ASP A 234 -13.23 -7.63 33.27
C ASP A 234 -12.90 -8.86 32.42
N THR A 235 -11.97 -9.69 32.91
CA THR A 235 -11.62 -10.96 32.25
C THR A 235 -12.72 -12.00 32.51
N GLN A 236 -13.16 -12.69 31.45
CA GLN A 236 -14.15 -13.78 31.52
C GLN A 236 -13.46 -15.15 31.48
#